data_AF-A0A0T5PNV6-F1
#
_entry.id   AF-A0A0T5PNV6-F1
#
_cell.length_a   1.000
_cell.length_b   1.000
_cell.length_c   1.000
_cell.angle_alpha   90.00
_cell.angle_beta   90.00
_cell.angle_gamma   90.00
#
_symmetry.space_group_name_H-M   'P 1'
#
loop_
_entity.id
_entity.type
_entity.pdbx_description
1 polymer ?
#
loop_
_entity_poly.entity_id
_entity_poly.type
_entity_poly.pdbx_seq_one_letter_code
_entity_poly.pdbx_strand_id
1 'polypeptide(L)'
;MILLTSFWDTPAEPLPAALLELDFDPAAERYGVVDRMSLSTIWNGPVPPTNPAKLVVPIEYATSNNLLVMIFDDSGSPSYNIVGNDKVQAQLVDARTVTTNP
;
A
#
# COMPACT_ATOMS: atom_id res chain seq x y z
N MET A 1 -28.96 44.01 -1.97
CA MET A 1 -28.11 43.05 -2.70
C MET A 1 -27.35 42.25 -1.66
N ILE A 2 -27.82 41.04 -1.33
CA ILE A 2 -27.20 40.17 -0.33
C ILE A 2 -26.25 39.23 -1.07
N LEU A 3 -24.95 39.31 -0.75
CA LEU A 3 -23.97 38.35 -1.23
C LEU A 3 -24.19 37.03 -0.46
N LEU A 4 -24.73 36.02 -1.14
CA LEU A 4 -24.72 34.64 -0.68
C LEU A 4 -23.32 34.08 -0.97
N THR A 5 -22.40 34.19 -0.02
CA THR A 5 -21.13 33.45 -0.05
C THR A 5 -21.45 31.97 0.23
N SER A 6 -21.03 31.09 -0.69
CA SER A 6 -21.29 29.65 -0.68
C SER A 6 -20.74 28.96 0.57
N PHE A 7 -21.62 28.28 1.31
CA PHE A 7 -21.34 27.52 2.54
C PHE A 7 -20.77 26.10 2.29
N TRP A 8 -20.05 25.88 1.18
CA TRP A 8 -19.58 24.53 0.79
C TRP A 8 -18.07 24.43 0.63
N ASP A 9 -17.28 25.27 1.31
CA ASP A 9 -15.87 24.95 1.48
C ASP A 9 -15.78 23.71 2.37
N THR A 10 -15.52 22.57 1.73
CA THR A 10 -15.16 21.35 2.45
C THR A 10 -13.86 21.68 3.19
N PRO A 11 -13.76 21.43 4.50
CA PRO A 11 -12.55 21.74 5.24
C PRO A 11 -11.34 21.14 4.51
N ALA A 12 -10.34 21.98 4.24
CA ALA A 12 -9.08 21.61 3.59
C ALA A 12 -8.20 20.70 4.46
N GLU A 13 -8.76 20.07 5.48
CA GLU A 13 -8.06 19.16 6.37
C GLU A 13 -7.55 17.96 5.58
N PRO A 14 -6.30 17.51 5.83
CA PRO A 14 -5.78 16.29 5.24
C PRO A 14 -6.68 15.09 5.53
N LEU A 15 -6.90 14.22 4.55
CA LEU A 15 -7.60 12.96 4.77
C LEU A 15 -6.56 11.87 5.06
N PRO A 16 -6.32 11.48 6.32
CA PRO A 16 -5.21 10.59 6.64
C PRO A 16 -5.43 9.18 6.08
N ALA A 17 -4.40 8.64 5.44
CA ALA A 17 -4.35 7.25 4.98
C ALA A 17 -2.98 6.64 5.24
N ALA A 18 -2.91 5.31 5.33
CA ALA A 18 -1.66 4.56 5.36
C ALA A 18 -1.35 4.05 3.94
N LEU A 19 -0.24 4.51 3.39
CA LEU A 19 0.24 4.11 2.07
C LEU A 19 1.44 3.19 2.20
N LEU A 20 1.34 2.02 1.60
CA LEU A 20 2.45 1.11 1.42
C LEU A 20 3.02 1.30 0.00
N GLU A 21 4.28 1.72 -0.08
CA GLU A 21 5.03 1.79 -1.34
C GLU A 21 6.06 0.65 -1.35
N LEU A 22 6.00 -0.19 -2.38
CA LEU A 22 6.86 -1.36 -2.53
C LEU A 22 7.63 -1.26 -3.83
N ASP A 23 8.95 -1.37 -3.73
CA ASP A 23 9.85 -1.47 -4.88
C ASP A 23 10.10 -2.95 -5.17
N PHE A 24 9.72 -3.40 -6.36
CA PHE A 24 9.86 -4.78 -6.78
C PHE A 24 10.99 -4.98 -7.78
N ASP A 25 11.63 -6.14 -7.70
CA ASP A 25 12.50 -6.62 -8.79
C ASP A 25 11.67 -6.76 -10.08
N PRO A 26 12.18 -6.36 -11.25
CA PRO A 26 11.49 -6.54 -12.53
C PRO A 26 11.05 -7.98 -12.86
N ALA A 27 11.69 -8.99 -12.27
CA ALA A 27 11.32 -10.39 -12.43
C ALA A 27 10.23 -10.87 -11.46
N ALA A 28 9.82 -10.05 -10.48
CA ALA A 28 8.76 -10.39 -9.55
C ALA A 28 7.40 -10.44 -10.26
N GLU A 29 6.66 -11.53 -10.06
CA GLU A 29 5.39 -11.76 -10.75
C GLU A 29 4.19 -11.41 -9.87
N ARG A 30 4.27 -11.76 -8.57
CA ARG A 30 3.19 -11.56 -7.60
C ARG A 30 3.72 -11.12 -6.25
N TYR A 31 2.87 -10.48 -5.48
CA TYR A 31 3.17 -10.11 -4.10
C TYR A 31 1.96 -10.25 -3.19
N GLY A 32 2.25 -10.49 -1.92
CA GLY A 32 1.28 -10.59 -0.85
C GLY A 32 1.61 -9.61 0.25
N VAL A 33 0.58 -9.00 0.83
CA VAL A 33 0.67 -8.17 2.03
C VAL A 33 -0.24 -8.80 3.07
N VAL A 34 0.31 -9.11 4.24
CA VAL A 34 -0.43 -9.79 5.31
C VAL A 34 -0.20 -9.10 6.64
N ASP A 35 -1.19 -9.19 7.51
CA ASP A 35 -1.06 -8.85 8.92
C ASP A 35 -0.21 -9.90 9.63
N ARG A 36 0.87 -9.49 10.30
CA ARG A 36 1.82 -10.40 10.96
C ARG A 36 1.23 -11.14 12.14
N MET A 37 0.29 -10.52 12.86
CA MET A 37 -0.21 -11.04 14.13
C MET A 37 -1.26 -12.12 13.91
N SER A 38 -2.12 -11.92 12.91
CA SER A 38 -3.22 -12.80 12.57
C SER A 38 -2.98 -13.66 11.33
N LEU A 39 -1.95 -13.32 10.53
CA LEU A 39 -1.71 -13.86 9.21
C LEU A 39 -2.88 -13.62 8.22
N SER A 40 -3.76 -12.66 8.52
CA SER A 40 -4.84 -12.28 7.61
C SER A 40 -4.28 -11.60 6.36
N THR A 41 -4.77 -12.00 5.19
CA THR A 41 -4.39 -11.38 3.92
C THR A 41 -5.00 -9.99 3.79
N ILE A 42 -4.16 -8.99 3.57
CA ILE A 42 -4.55 -7.62 3.25
C ILE A 42 -4.59 -7.44 1.73
N TRP A 43 -3.60 -7.99 1.03
CA TRP A 43 -3.51 -8.01 -0.43
C TRP A 43 -2.82 -9.27 -0.94
N ASN A 44 -3.24 -9.73 -2.11
CA ASN A 44 -2.54 -10.75 -2.90
C ASN A 44 -2.88 -10.51 -4.37
N GLY A 45 -1.86 -10.29 -5.20
CA GLY A 45 -2.07 -9.94 -6.59
C GLY A 45 -0.78 -9.96 -7.43
N PRO A 46 -0.91 -9.70 -8.74
CA PRO A 46 0.25 -9.51 -9.61
C PRO A 46 1.02 -8.24 -9.24
N VAL A 47 2.31 -8.18 -9.55
CA VAL A 47 3.08 -6.93 -9.51
C VAL A 47 2.53 -6.00 -10.60
N PRO A 48 2.20 -4.73 -10.28
CA PRO A 48 1.68 -3.79 -11.27
C PRO A 48 2.73 -3.48 -12.37
N PRO A 49 2.29 -3.08 -13.57
CA PRO A 49 3.21 -2.76 -14.67
C PRO A 49 4.06 -1.50 -14.41
N THR A 50 3.69 -0.70 -13.41
CA THR A 50 4.42 0.49 -12.96
C THR A 50 4.95 0.28 -11.54
N ASN A 51 6.24 0.55 -11.34
CA ASN A 51 6.93 0.45 -10.06
C ASN A 51 7.26 1.89 -9.55
N PRO A 52 7.14 2.23 -8.26
CA PRO A 52 6.69 1.41 -7.12
C PRO A 52 5.21 1.03 -7.17
N ALA A 53 4.88 -0.13 -6.59
CA ALA A 53 3.50 -0.48 -6.29
C ALA A 53 3.00 0.30 -5.07
N LYS A 54 1.80 0.85 -5.16
CA LYS A 54 1.21 1.74 -4.16
C LYS A 54 -0.14 1.20 -3.73
N LEU A 55 -0.20 0.73 -2.49
CA LEU A 55 -1.38 0.13 -1.88
C LEU A 55 -1.80 0.93 -0.64
N VAL A 56 -3.07 1.32 -0.56
CA VAL A 56 -3.64 1.83 0.69
C VAL A 56 -3.99 0.66 1.60
N VAL A 57 -3.50 0.71 2.84
CA VAL A 57 -3.74 -0.29 3.88
C VAL A 57 -4.47 0.36 5.07
N PRO A 58 -5.02 -0.43 6.01
CA PRO A 58 -5.58 0.11 7.24
C PRO A 58 -4.62 1.05 7.98
N ILE A 59 -5.15 2.16 8.52
CA ILE A 59 -4.34 3.28 9.02
C ILE A 59 -3.43 2.91 10.19
N GLU A 60 -3.80 1.90 10.97
CA GLU A 60 -3.02 1.34 12.08
C GLU A 60 -1.65 0.80 11.64
N TYR A 61 -1.47 0.46 10.37
CA TYR A 61 -0.18 0.03 9.83
C TYR A 61 0.78 1.21 9.57
N ALA A 62 0.31 2.46 9.65
CA ALA A 62 1.20 3.63 9.61
C ALA A 62 1.94 3.87 10.93
N THR A 63 1.51 3.25 12.02
CA THR A 63 2.12 3.41 13.35
C THR A 63 2.56 2.09 13.98
N SER A 64 2.27 0.96 13.32
CA SER A 64 2.65 -0.38 13.77
C SER A 64 3.57 -1.06 12.75
N ASN A 65 4.44 -1.95 13.24
CA ASN A 65 5.33 -2.79 12.42
C ASN A 65 4.70 -4.16 12.18
N ASN A 66 3.43 -4.17 11.81
CA ASN A 66 2.61 -5.37 11.74
C ASN A 66 2.33 -5.85 10.31
N LEU A 67 2.98 -5.28 9.29
CA LEU A 67 2.91 -5.79 7.93
C LEU A 67 4.06 -6.76 7.63
N LEU A 68 3.71 -7.87 6.99
CA LEU A 68 4.65 -8.76 6.32
C LEU A 68 4.35 -8.68 4.82
N VAL A 69 5.38 -8.36 4.04
CA VAL A 69 5.30 -8.31 2.58
C VAL A 69 6.06 -9.50 2.03
N MET A 70 5.46 -10.23 1.09
CA MET A 70 6.06 -11.38 0.44
C MET A 70 6.05 -11.16 -1.07
N ILE A 71 7.16 -11.46 -1.72
CA ILE A 71 7.30 -11.48 -3.17
C ILE A 71 7.38 -12.94 -3.61
N PHE A 72 6.61 -13.28 -4.64
CA PHE A 72 6.55 -14.61 -5.22
C PHE A 72 7.11 -14.56 -6.64
N ASP A 73 8.07 -15.44 -6.90
CA ASP A 73 8.63 -15.71 -8.21
C ASP A 73 8.24 -17.15 -8.59
N ASP A 74 7.25 -17.29 -9.46
CA ASP A 74 6.69 -18.59 -9.85
C ASP A 74 7.47 -19.21 -11.02
N SER A 75 8.13 -18.40 -11.87
CA SER A 75 8.75 -18.87 -13.12
C SER A 75 10.27 -18.65 -13.24
N GLY A 76 10.92 -18.01 -12.27
CA GLY A 76 12.34 -17.67 -12.30
C GLY A 76 13.33 -18.83 -12.14
N SER A 77 14.61 -18.49 -11.93
CA SER A 77 15.72 -19.45 -11.75
C SER A 77 16.62 -19.04 -10.57
N PRO A 78 16.64 -19.78 -9.45
CA PRO A 78 15.89 -21.02 -9.21
C PRO A 78 14.38 -20.78 -9.11
N SER A 79 13.60 -21.70 -9.69
CA SER A 79 12.14 -21.57 -9.75
C SER A 79 11.49 -21.71 -8.38
N TYR A 80 10.34 -21.03 -8.19
CA TYR A 80 9.52 -21.08 -6.97
C TYR A 80 10.21 -20.47 -5.75
N ASN A 81 10.70 -19.23 -5.89
CA ASN A 81 11.32 -18.51 -4.79
C ASN A 81 10.31 -17.59 -4.09
N ILE A 82 10.46 -17.44 -2.77
CA ILE A 82 9.69 -16.50 -1.96
C ILE A 82 10.65 -15.70 -1.10
N VAL A 83 10.54 -14.37 -1.19
CA VAL A 83 11.29 -13.46 -0.33
C VAL A 83 10.30 -12.62 0.47
N GLY A 84 10.47 -12.61 1.79
CA GLY A 84 9.64 -11.84 2.71
C GLY A 84 10.41 -10.69 3.34
N ASN A 85 9.78 -9.52 3.44
CA ASN A 85 10.24 -8.44 4.28
C ASN A 85 9.29 -8.30 5.48
N ASP A 86 9.83 -8.48 6.67
CA ASP A 86 9.08 -8.48 7.93
C ASP A 86 9.07 -7.10 8.58
N LYS A 87 8.09 -6.84 9.45
CA LYS A 87 7.97 -5.59 10.22
C LYS A 87 7.89 -4.33 9.35
N VAL A 88 7.26 -4.45 8.19
CA VAL A 88 7.03 -3.30 7.30
C VAL A 88 6.03 -2.35 7.94
N GLN A 89 6.26 -1.05 7.76
CA GLN A 89 5.41 0.03 8.24
C GLN A 89 4.97 0.86 7.04
N ALA A 90 3.68 1.17 6.96
CA ALA A 90 3.15 2.07 5.95
C ALA A 90 3.47 3.53 6.29
N GLN A 91 3.39 4.41 5.31
CA GLN A 91 3.55 5.84 5.51
C GLN A 91 2.20 6.50 5.76
N LEU A 92 2.12 7.39 6.74
CA LEU A 92 0.96 8.28 6.91
C LEU A 92 1.00 9.36 5.83
N VAL A 93 -0.04 9.42 5.00
CA VAL A 93 -0.17 10.36 3.88
C VAL A 93 -1.55 11.04 3.88
N ASP A 94 -1.69 12.10 3.09
CA ASP A 94 -3.01 12.62 2.71
C ASP A 94 -3.53 11.81 1.51
N ALA A 95 -4.67 11.15 1.67
CA ALA A 95 -5.32 10.34 0.65
C ALA A 95 -5.62 11.13 -0.64
N ARG A 96 -5.73 12.47 -0.55
CA ARG A 96 -6.02 13.33 -1.70
C ARG A 96 -4.80 13.57 -2.61
N THR A 97 -3.59 13.30 -2.14
CA THR A 97 -2.35 13.59 -2.86
C THR A 97 -1.68 12.35 -3.44
N VAL A 98 -2.27 11.16 -3.23
CA VAL A 98 -1.68 9.88 -3.62
C VAL A 98 -2.52 9.16 -4.67
N THR A 99 -1.86 8.49 -5.60
CA THR A 99 -2.46 7.61 -6.60
C THR A 99 -1.98 6.19 -6.35
N THR A 100 -2.90 5.23 -6.40
CA THR A 100 -2.61 3.80 -6.18
C THR A 100 -2.50 3.04 -7.50
N ASN A 101 -1.76 1.94 -7.48
CA ASN A 101 -1.58 0.99 -8.57
C ASN A 101 -1.38 -0.40 -7.98
N PRO A 102 -2.37 -0.93 -7.24
CA PRO A 102 -2.25 -2.25 -6.64
C PRO A 102 -2.19 -3.35 -7.70
#